data_AF-A0A445EDA3-F1
#
_entry.id   AF-A0A445EDA3-F1
#
_cell.length_a   1.000
_cell.length_b   1.000
_cell.length_c   1.000
_cell.angle_alpha   90.00
_cell.angle_beta   90.00
_cell.angle_gamma   90.00
#
_symmetry.space_group_name_H-M   'P 1'
#
loop_
_entity.id
_entity.type
_entity.pdbx_description
1 polymer ?
#
loop_
_entity_poly.entity_id
_entity_poly.type
_entity_poly.pdbx_seq_one_letter_code
_entity_poly.pdbx_strand_id
1 'polypeptide(L)'
;MFIPYLDLKKLSSHPYHWWTWMADVRNKKFRVLDPYNKKCPSPARMKLNKFIGYVISRIRVFAGGQPLRKNDYQIEPPYVNIASQRMEYKSRSEKFSSIVPVYVMKWLETIEPENIKKSKYDRENWTQAEVDHFRVEYASQILFDEMNKERDTTIRESEAIRLSMPFAALLSPYCQLDSNDINGD
;
A
#
# COMPACT_ATOMS: atom_id res chain seq x y z
N MET A 1 -4.61 -8.93 3.07
CA MET A 1 -5.25 -7.84 3.86
C MET A 1 -5.20 -6.57 3.03
N PHE A 2 -6.28 -6.27 2.31
CA PHE A 2 -6.41 -5.05 1.51
C PHE A 2 -6.88 -3.94 2.46
N ILE A 3 -6.19 -2.80 2.51
CA ILE A 3 -6.59 -1.65 3.35
C ILE A 3 -7.51 -0.76 2.49
N PRO A 4 -8.84 -0.77 2.70
CA PRO A 4 -9.80 -0.20 1.74
C PRO A 4 -9.93 1.33 1.83
N TYR A 5 -9.00 2.02 2.49
CA TYR A 5 -9.12 3.45 2.81
C TYR A 5 -7.99 4.34 2.28
N LEU A 6 -7.16 3.82 1.37
CA LEU A 6 -6.19 4.63 0.65
C LEU A 6 -6.82 5.14 -0.64
N ASP A 7 -7.45 6.31 -0.55
CA ASP A 7 -7.82 7.10 -1.73
C ASP A 7 -6.54 7.51 -2.47
N LEU A 8 -6.25 6.81 -3.57
CA LEU A 8 -5.07 7.03 -4.41
C LEU A 8 -5.02 8.47 -4.97
N LYS A 9 -6.17 9.15 -5.14
CA LYS A 9 -6.20 10.57 -5.54
C LYS A 9 -5.79 11.49 -4.40
N LYS A 10 -6.01 11.14 -3.13
CA LYS A 10 -5.55 11.95 -1.99
C LYS A 10 -4.06 11.81 -1.70
N LEU A 11 -3.43 10.73 -2.16
CA LEU A 11 -1.97 10.58 -2.16
C LEU A 11 -1.28 11.42 -3.25
N SER A 12 -2.04 12.02 -4.17
CA SER A 12 -1.50 12.83 -5.28
C SER A 12 -1.13 14.27 -4.91
N SER A 13 -1.37 14.72 -3.68
CA SER A 13 -0.96 16.08 -3.30
C SER A 13 0.52 16.10 -2.87
N HIS A 14 1.32 16.83 -3.65
CA HIS A 14 2.75 17.15 -3.54
C HIS A 14 3.65 16.25 -4.40
N PRO A 15 4.41 16.82 -5.35
CA PRO A 15 5.22 16.03 -6.25
C PRO A 15 6.30 15.30 -5.45
N TYR A 16 6.20 13.96 -5.46
CA TYR A 16 7.34 13.06 -5.55
C TYR A 16 8.11 12.70 -4.27
N HIS A 17 7.48 12.69 -3.09
CA HIS A 17 8.13 12.15 -1.89
C HIS A 17 7.19 11.34 -1.00
N TRP A 18 7.46 10.05 -0.85
CA TRP A 18 6.73 9.15 0.06
C TRP A 18 7.55 8.85 1.31
N TRP A 19 6.86 8.75 2.44
CA TRP A 19 7.38 8.29 3.72
C TRP A 19 6.30 7.45 4.38
N THR A 20 6.63 6.76 5.46
CA THR A 20 5.63 6.02 6.24
C THR A 20 5.83 6.21 7.73
N TRP A 21 4.76 5.95 8.48
CA TRP A 21 4.79 5.90 9.93
C TRP A 21 4.73 4.46 10.39
N MET A 22 5.46 4.15 11.44
CA MET A 22 5.52 2.82 11.99
C MET A 22 5.26 2.87 13.50
N ALA A 23 4.27 2.09 13.92
CA ALA A 23 3.94 1.92 15.33
C ALA A 23 4.25 0.48 15.76
N ASP A 24 5.27 0.32 16.59
CA ASP A 24 5.52 -0.90 17.32
C ASP A 24 4.55 -0.97 18.50
N VAL A 25 3.49 -1.74 18.29
CA VAL A 25 2.44 -1.96 19.27
C VAL A 25 3.05 -2.57 20.52
N ARG A 26 3.81 -3.67 20.44
CA ARG A 26 4.31 -4.39 21.63
C ARG A 26 5.22 -3.51 22.49
N ASN A 27 6.16 -2.79 21.87
CA ASN A 27 7.13 -1.95 22.58
C ASN A 27 6.66 -0.50 22.79
N LYS A 28 5.43 -0.17 22.36
CA LYS A 28 4.84 1.18 22.45
C LYS A 28 5.71 2.26 21.81
N LYS A 29 6.36 1.96 20.69
CA LYS A 29 7.23 2.90 19.97
C LYS A 29 6.55 3.39 18.70
N PHE A 30 6.70 4.67 18.42
CA PHE A 30 6.23 5.29 17.19
C PHE A 30 7.41 5.95 16.48
N ARG A 31 7.56 5.71 15.18
CA ARG A 31 8.74 6.12 14.39
C ARG A 31 8.31 6.60 13.01
N VAL A 32 9.09 7.50 12.42
CA VAL A 32 8.94 7.90 11.02
C VAL A 32 10.04 7.23 10.20
N LEU A 33 9.62 6.61 9.09
CA LEU A 33 10.51 6.06 8.08
C LEU A 33 10.45 6.96 6.86
N ASP A 34 11.54 7.62 6.55
CA ASP A 34 11.64 8.54 5.43
C ASP A 34 12.91 8.23 4.63
N PRO A 35 12.80 7.85 3.34
CA PRO A 35 13.95 7.55 2.51
C PRO A 35 14.80 8.78 2.23
N TYR A 36 14.27 9.98 2.32
CA TYR A 36 15.01 11.19 1.99
C TYR A 36 15.47 11.93 3.24
N ASN A 37 14.55 12.21 4.15
CA ASN A 37 14.82 13.06 5.30
C ASN A 37 15.26 12.23 6.51
N LYS A 38 16.49 12.45 6.99
CA LYS A 38 16.98 11.80 8.24
C LYS A 38 16.49 12.50 9.50
N LYS A 39 15.89 13.68 9.36
CA LYS A 39 15.28 14.50 10.42
C LYS A 39 13.98 15.09 9.90
N CYS A 40 13.16 15.63 10.80
CA CYS A 40 11.93 16.27 10.38
C CYS A 40 12.21 17.48 9.47
N PRO A 41 11.72 17.49 8.22
CA PRO A 41 12.04 18.54 7.25
C PRO A 41 11.40 19.89 7.54
N SER A 42 10.32 19.94 8.34
CA SER A 42 9.64 21.20 8.67
C SER A 42 8.83 21.13 9.97
N PRO A 43 8.50 22.29 10.58
CA PRO A 43 7.59 22.35 11.73
C PRO A 43 6.18 21.82 11.42
N ALA A 44 5.66 22.09 10.23
CA ALA A 44 4.36 21.56 9.79
C ALA A 44 4.37 20.02 9.73
N ARG A 45 5.46 19.44 9.22
CA ARG A 45 5.66 17.99 9.21
C ARG A 45 5.72 17.42 10.62
N MET A 46 6.38 18.12 11.55
CA MET A 46 6.43 17.72 12.97
C MET A 46 5.03 17.73 13.60
N LYS A 47 4.23 18.77 13.33
CA LYS A 47 2.85 18.88 13.83
C LYS A 47 1.99 17.70 13.34
N LEU A 48 2.09 17.35 12.05
CA LEU A 48 1.42 16.17 11.48
C LEU A 48 1.89 14.88 12.16
N ASN A 49 3.19 14.69 12.31
CA ASN A 49 3.76 13.51 12.96
C ASN A 49 3.26 13.34 14.40
N LYS A 50 3.21 14.44 15.18
CA LYS A 50 2.64 14.46 16.54
C LYS A 50 1.17 14.04 16.53
N PHE A 51 0.38 14.61 15.62
CA PHE A 51 -1.05 14.29 15.48
C PHE A 51 -1.27 12.81 15.16
N ILE A 52 -0.54 12.25 14.19
CA ILE A 52 -0.66 10.81 13.87
C ILE A 52 -0.24 9.93 15.06
N GLY A 53 0.83 10.30 15.77
CA GLY A 53 1.24 9.60 16.99
C GLY A 53 0.15 9.59 18.07
N TYR A 54 -0.53 10.72 18.26
CA TYR A 54 -1.68 10.84 19.14
C TYR A 54 -2.85 9.94 18.69
N VAL A 55 -3.24 10.01 17.41
CA VAL A 55 -4.32 9.17 16.86
C VAL A 55 -4.06 7.67 17.10
N ILE A 56 -2.84 7.19 16.81
CA ILE A 56 -2.47 5.79 17.05
C ILE A 56 -2.54 5.44 18.54
N SER A 57 -2.10 6.34 19.42
CA SER A 57 -2.23 6.17 20.87
C SER A 57 -3.70 6.00 21.29
N ARG A 58 -4.61 6.82 20.74
CA ARG A 58 -6.05 6.75 21.04
C ARG A 58 -6.70 5.48 20.49
N ILE A 59 -6.33 5.05 19.28
CA ILE A 59 -6.80 3.77 18.71
C ILE A 59 -6.40 2.60 19.63
N ARG A 60 -5.18 2.63 20.18
CA ARG A 60 -4.73 1.62 21.16
C ARG A 60 -5.58 1.59 22.42
N VAL A 61 -5.88 2.77 22.98
CA VAL A 61 -6.74 2.88 24.17
C VAL A 61 -8.15 2.39 23.89
N PHE A 62 -8.69 2.76 22.73
CA PHE A 62 -10.01 2.30 22.29
C PHE A 62 -10.08 0.78 22.16
N ALA A 63 -9.02 0.14 21.65
CA ALA A 63 -8.91 -1.31 21.57
C ALA A 63 -8.59 -2.02 22.90
N GLY A 64 -8.69 -1.34 24.05
CA GLY A 64 -8.44 -1.89 25.39
C GLY A 64 -6.96 -1.98 25.78
N GLY A 65 -6.05 -1.43 24.97
CA GLY A 65 -4.62 -1.38 25.25
C GLY A 65 -4.20 -0.14 26.05
N GLN A 66 -2.96 -0.13 26.51
CA GLN A 66 -2.37 1.11 27.05
C GLN A 66 -1.98 2.10 25.95
N PRO A 67 -1.99 3.41 26.22
CA PRO A 67 -1.52 4.43 25.26
C PRO A 67 -0.05 4.24 24.92
N LEU A 68 0.40 4.84 23.82
CA LEU A 68 1.81 4.78 23.40
C LEU A 68 2.74 5.43 24.43
N ARG A 69 2.30 6.54 25.04
CA ARG A 69 2.98 7.22 26.14
C ARG A 69 1.94 7.79 27.12
N LYS A 70 2.36 8.08 28.35
CA LYS A 70 1.50 8.76 29.35
C LYS A 70 1.03 10.13 28.85
N ASN A 71 1.92 10.90 28.23
CA ASN A 71 1.61 12.21 27.62
C ASN A 71 1.59 12.08 26.09
N ASP A 72 0.53 11.47 25.56
CA ASP A 72 0.45 11.12 24.14
C ASP A 72 0.26 12.31 23.18
N TYR A 73 -0.12 13.47 23.71
CA TYR A 73 -0.17 14.76 22.99
C TYR A 73 1.21 15.35 22.68
N GLN A 74 2.29 14.82 23.27
CA GLN A 74 3.67 15.26 23.05
C GLN A 74 4.54 14.19 22.38
N ILE A 75 3.95 13.22 21.69
CA ILE A 75 4.73 12.18 21.00
C ILE A 75 5.51 12.81 19.84
N GLU A 76 6.81 13.00 20.05
CA GLU A 76 7.76 13.32 18.99
C GLU A 76 8.37 12.01 18.47
N PRO A 77 7.97 11.56 17.26
CA PRO A 77 8.55 10.34 16.72
C PRO A 77 9.98 10.59 16.24
N PRO A 78 10.93 9.76 16.67
CA PRO A 78 12.25 9.75 16.04
C PRO A 78 12.14 9.31 14.58
N TYR A 79 12.93 9.96 13.74
CA TYR A 79 13.19 9.51 12.38
C TYR A 79 14.22 8.38 12.46
N VAL A 80 13.92 7.25 11.82
CA VAL A 80 14.88 6.17 11.71
C VAL A 80 15.81 6.49 10.55
N ASN A 81 17.11 6.48 10.81
CA ASN A 81 18.08 6.52 9.74
C ASN A 81 18.09 5.16 9.05
N ILE A 82 17.32 5.07 7.98
CA ILE A 82 17.27 3.91 7.09
C ILE A 82 18.18 4.19 5.90
N ALA A 83 18.99 3.20 5.49
CA ALA A 83 19.75 3.30 4.28
C ALA A 83 18.79 3.51 3.10
N SER A 84 19.00 4.60 2.39
CA SER A 84 18.36 4.93 1.15
C SER A 84 19.47 5.25 0.18
N GLN A 85 19.35 4.75 -1.05
CA GLN A 85 20.36 4.86 -2.08
C GLN A 85 20.92 6.30 -2.11
N ARG A 86 22.22 6.45 -1.83
CA ARG A 86 22.97 7.69 -2.13
C ARG A 86 23.08 7.78 -3.65
N MET A 87 21.99 8.17 -4.28
CA MET A 87 21.98 8.52 -5.69
C MET A 87 22.38 10.00 -5.75
N GLU A 88 23.69 10.27 -5.81
CA GLU A 88 24.24 11.57 -6.24
C GLU A 88 23.88 11.81 -7.72
N TYR A 89 22.60 11.95 -8.04
CA TYR A 89 22.19 12.36 -9.37
C TYR A 89 22.04 13.88 -9.41
N LYS A 90 22.93 14.49 -10.19
CA LYS A 90 23.04 15.92 -10.49
C LYS A 90 21.86 16.49 -11.30
N SER A 91 20.90 15.66 -11.73
CA SER A 91 19.69 16.06 -12.46
C SER A 91 18.42 15.64 -11.71
N ARG A 92 17.62 16.63 -11.32
CA ARG A 92 16.84 16.65 -10.07
C ARG A 92 15.35 16.84 -10.36
N SER A 93 14.57 15.76 -10.48
CA SER A 93 13.16 15.65 -10.04
C SER A 93 12.46 14.38 -10.57
N GLU A 94 12.58 14.06 -11.85
CA GLU A 94 11.78 13.00 -12.49
C GLU A 94 12.23 11.58 -12.10
N LYS A 95 13.53 11.32 -12.06
CA LYS A 95 14.08 9.99 -11.71
C LYS A 95 13.94 9.63 -10.23
N PHE A 96 13.91 10.63 -9.35
CA PHE A 96 13.81 10.43 -7.91
C PHE A 96 12.37 10.10 -7.49
N SER A 97 11.39 10.62 -8.22
CA SER A 97 9.97 10.35 -7.98
C SER A 97 9.59 8.88 -8.12
N SER A 98 10.14 8.19 -9.12
CA SER A 98 9.68 6.85 -9.47
C SER A 98 10.26 5.76 -8.56
N ILE A 99 11.36 6.06 -7.86
CA ILE A 99 12.07 5.08 -7.02
C ILE A 99 11.64 5.12 -5.55
N VAL A 100 11.22 6.29 -5.04
CA VAL A 100 10.86 6.45 -3.61
C VAL A 100 9.71 5.51 -3.18
N PRO A 101 8.63 5.34 -3.96
CA PRO A 101 7.58 4.37 -3.63
C PRO A 101 8.09 2.93 -3.58
N VAL A 102 9.00 2.54 -4.48
CA VAL A 102 9.58 1.18 -4.56
C VAL A 102 10.30 0.82 -3.28
N TYR A 103 11.11 1.74 -2.74
CA TYR A 103 11.79 1.52 -1.46
C TYR A 103 10.80 1.39 -0.30
N VAL A 104 9.75 2.23 -0.26
CA VAL A 104 8.72 2.14 0.78
C VAL A 104 7.98 0.79 0.71
N MET A 105 7.62 0.34 -0.48
CA MET A 105 6.93 -0.95 -0.69
C MET A 105 7.81 -2.13 -0.28
N LYS A 106 9.08 -2.14 -0.68
CA LYS A 106 9.99 -3.22 -0.27
C LYS A 106 10.26 -3.23 1.22
N TRP A 107 10.33 -2.05 1.86
CA TRP A 107 10.41 -2.02 3.33
C TRP A 107 9.18 -2.65 3.95
N LEU A 108 7.98 -2.31 3.51
CA LEU A 108 6.76 -2.93 4.06
C LEU A 108 6.75 -4.46 3.92
N GLU A 109 7.30 -5.00 2.84
CA GLU A 109 7.42 -6.44 2.62
C GLU A 109 8.48 -7.11 3.53
N THR A 110 9.60 -6.43 3.78
CA THR A 110 10.80 -7.03 4.40
C THR A 110 11.05 -6.61 5.85
N ILE A 111 10.27 -5.68 6.38
CA ILE A 111 10.53 -5.08 7.69
C ILE A 111 10.23 -6.08 8.82
N GLU A 112 11.28 -6.73 9.31
CA GLU A 112 11.17 -7.53 10.53
C GLU A 112 11.14 -6.63 11.78
N PRO A 113 10.16 -6.80 12.69
CA PRO A 113 10.08 -6.07 13.96
C PRO A 113 11.38 -6.04 14.79
N GLU A 114 12.21 -7.08 14.65
CA GLU A 114 13.45 -7.27 15.42
C GLU A 114 14.60 -6.40 14.90
N ASN A 115 14.70 -6.21 13.58
CA ASN A 115 15.75 -5.41 12.94
C ASN A 115 15.57 -3.90 13.23
N ILE A 116 14.33 -3.47 13.48
CA ILE A 116 14.00 -2.10 13.93
C ILE A 116 14.57 -1.81 15.33
N LYS A 117 14.59 -2.80 16.24
CA LYS A 117 15.04 -2.61 17.62
C LYS A 117 16.49 -2.15 17.69
N LYS A 118 17.32 -2.63 16.76
CA LYS A 118 18.75 -2.34 16.69
C LYS A 118 19.06 -0.99 16.00
N SER A 119 18.06 -0.31 15.43
CA SER A 119 18.24 0.90 14.60
C SER A 119 19.28 0.74 13.48
N LYS A 120 19.67 -0.49 13.17
CA LYS A 120 20.60 -0.89 12.12
C LYS A 120 19.76 -1.45 10.98
N TYR A 121 19.11 -0.56 10.24
CA TYR A 121 18.76 -0.87 8.85
C TYR A 121 19.91 -0.35 7.98
N ASP A 122 21.07 -0.97 8.14
CA ASP A 122 22.09 -0.99 7.10
C ASP A 122 21.60 -1.99 6.06
N ARG A 123 20.82 -1.51 5.11
CA ARG A 123 20.60 -2.27 3.89
C ARG A 123 21.58 -1.75 2.86
N GLU A 124 22.24 -2.67 2.17
CA GLU A 124 23.08 -2.34 1.03
C GLU A 124 22.27 -1.52 0.02
N ASN A 125 22.91 -0.48 -0.54
CA ASN A 125 22.29 0.33 -1.57
C ASN A 125 21.99 -0.58 -2.76
N TRP A 126 20.70 -0.77 -3.07
CA TRP A 126 20.29 -1.51 -4.26
C TRP A 126 20.89 -0.87 -5.51
N THR A 127 21.21 -1.68 -6.51
CA THR A 127 21.52 -1.23 -7.86
C THR A 127 20.23 -0.81 -8.58
N GLN A 128 20.35 0.01 -9.63
CA GLN A 128 19.17 0.37 -10.45
C GLN A 128 18.51 -0.87 -11.07
N ALA A 129 19.29 -1.90 -11.43
CA ALA A 129 18.78 -3.14 -11.98
C ALA A 129 17.90 -3.91 -10.97
N GLU A 130 18.28 -3.95 -9.69
CA GLU A 130 17.46 -4.57 -8.64
C GLU A 130 16.16 -3.79 -8.39
N VAL A 131 16.23 -2.45 -8.43
CA VAL A 131 15.03 -1.60 -8.35
C VAL A 131 14.09 -1.89 -9.52
N ASP A 132 14.60 -1.94 -10.75
CA ASP A 132 13.79 -2.19 -11.94
C ASP A 132 13.22 -3.61 -11.98
N HIS A 133 14.01 -4.61 -11.57
CA HIS A 133 13.54 -5.99 -11.42
C HIS A 133 12.37 -6.09 -10.44
N PHE A 134 12.51 -5.51 -9.24
CA PHE A 134 11.45 -5.49 -8.24
C PHE A 134 10.19 -4.77 -8.74
N ARG A 135 10.34 -3.68 -9.50
CA ARG A 135 9.19 -2.97 -10.10
C ARG A 135 8.41 -3.86 -11.06
N VAL A 136 9.10 -4.58 -11.92
CA VAL A 136 8.47 -5.51 -12.88
C VAL A 136 7.78 -6.64 -12.14
N GLU A 137 8.44 -7.23 -11.15
CA GLU A 137 7.87 -8.31 -10.34
C GLU A 137 6.59 -7.85 -9.62
N TYR A 138 6.66 -6.71 -8.92
CA TYR A 138 5.53 -6.19 -8.15
C TYR A 138 4.36 -5.76 -9.04
N ALA A 139 4.63 -5.11 -10.17
CA ALA A 139 3.61 -4.75 -11.15
C ALA A 139 2.91 -6.00 -11.73
N SER A 140 3.67 -7.07 -11.98
CA SER A 140 3.13 -8.34 -12.45
C SER A 140 2.20 -8.96 -11.39
N GLN A 141 2.58 -8.93 -10.11
CA GLN A 141 1.74 -9.45 -9.02
C GLN A 141 0.39 -8.71 -8.91
N ILE A 142 0.40 -7.37 -9.02
CA ILE A 142 -0.84 -6.57 -9.02
C ILE A 142 -1.72 -6.97 -10.21
N LEU A 143 -1.14 -7.03 -11.41
CA LEU A 143 -1.88 -7.38 -12.62
C LEU A 143 -2.50 -8.78 -12.52
N PHE A 144 -1.74 -9.77 -12.03
CA PHE A 144 -2.28 -11.12 -11.83
C PHE A 144 -3.39 -11.16 -10.77
N ASP A 145 -3.32 -10.38 -9.68
CA ASP A 145 -4.38 -10.30 -8.67
C ASP A 145 -5.67 -9.70 -9.26
N GLU A 146 -5.55 -8.63 -10.06
CA GLU A 146 -6.68 -8.02 -10.77
C GLU A 146 -7.31 -9.01 -11.77
N MET A 147 -6.51 -9.64 -12.62
CA MET A 147 -6.98 -10.65 -13.58
C MET A 147 -7.67 -11.84 -12.88
N ASN A 148 -7.13 -12.30 -11.75
CA ASN A 148 -7.75 -13.38 -11.00
C ASN A 148 -9.11 -12.97 -10.43
N LYS A 149 -9.27 -11.74 -9.93
CA LYS A 149 -10.56 -11.23 -9.44
C LYS A 149 -11.60 -11.12 -10.55
N GLU A 150 -11.21 -10.66 -11.74
CA GLU A 150 -12.12 -10.59 -12.90
C GLU A 150 -12.56 -11.98 -13.35
N ARG A 151 -11.62 -12.93 -13.43
CA ARG A 151 -11.94 -14.34 -13.73
C ARG A 151 -12.92 -14.90 -12.70
N ASP A 152 -12.65 -14.72 -11.42
CA ASP A 152 -13.49 -15.28 -10.35
C ASP A 152 -14.89 -14.62 -10.30
N THR A 153 -14.99 -13.35 -10.71
CA THR A 153 -16.27 -12.66 -10.88
C THR A 153 -17.05 -13.22 -12.07
N THR A 154 -16.38 -13.37 -13.22
CA THR A 154 -16.96 -13.93 -14.45
C THR A 154 -17.47 -15.36 -14.24
N ILE A 155 -16.70 -16.21 -13.56
CA ILE A 155 -17.11 -17.58 -13.22
C ILE A 155 -18.39 -17.56 -12.38
N ARG A 156 -18.42 -16.72 -11.33
CA ARG A 156 -19.56 -16.62 -10.42
C ARG A 156 -20.83 -16.13 -11.12
N GLU A 157 -20.72 -15.14 -12.00
CA GLU A 157 -21.85 -14.65 -12.79
C GLU A 157 -22.37 -15.71 -13.76
N SER A 158 -21.46 -16.44 -14.43
CA SER A 158 -21.81 -17.56 -15.30
C SER A 158 -22.55 -18.67 -14.54
N GLU A 159 -22.07 -19.04 -13.35
CA GLU A 159 -22.76 -20.01 -12.49
C GLU A 159 -24.13 -19.52 -12.04
N ALA A 160 -24.27 -18.24 -11.70
CA ALA A 160 -25.56 -17.65 -11.33
C ALA A 160 -26.56 -17.68 -12.51
N ILE A 161 -26.11 -17.39 -13.74
CA ILE A 161 -26.94 -17.51 -14.95
C ILE A 161 -27.38 -18.96 -15.17
N ARG A 162 -26.44 -19.92 -15.08
CA ARG A 162 -26.74 -21.36 -15.22
C ARG A 162 -27.76 -21.86 -14.20
N LEU A 163 -27.71 -21.37 -12.97
CA LEU A 163 -28.64 -21.76 -11.89
C LEU A 163 -29.98 -21.03 -11.95
N SER A 164 -30.02 -19.82 -12.52
CA SER A 164 -31.24 -19.01 -12.64
C SER A 164 -32.07 -19.29 -13.89
N MET A 165 -31.47 -19.85 -14.96
CA MET A 165 -32.24 -20.39 -16.07
C MET A 165 -32.91 -21.71 -15.67
N PRO A 166 -34.25 -21.83 -15.71
CA PRO A 166 -34.89 -23.13 -15.58
C PRO A 166 -34.47 -23.97 -16.79
N PHE A 167 -33.75 -25.05 -16.51
CA PHE A 167 -33.21 -26.02 -17.48
C PHE A 167 -34.25 -26.54 -18.50
N ALA A 168 -35.56 -26.33 -18.24
CA ALA A 168 -36.66 -26.68 -19.12
C ALA A 168 -36.74 -25.86 -20.43
N ALA A 169 -36.19 -24.63 -20.49
CA ALA A 169 -36.27 -23.80 -21.70
C ALA A 169 -35.20 -24.14 -22.75
N LEU A 170 -34.02 -24.63 -22.35
CA LEU A 170 -32.90 -24.94 -23.25
C LEU A 170 -32.90 -26.38 -23.78
N LEU A 171 -33.63 -27.30 -23.14
CA LEU A 171 -33.70 -28.71 -23.57
C LEU A 171 -34.99 -29.06 -24.31
N SER A 172 -35.86 -28.09 -24.56
CA SER A 172 -36.99 -28.30 -25.47
C SER A 172 -36.44 -28.41 -26.90
N PRO A 173 -36.66 -29.54 -27.62
CA PRO A 173 -36.28 -29.67 -29.03
C PRO A 173 -37.03 -28.69 -29.96
N TYR A 174 -37.98 -27.93 -29.41
CA TYR A 174 -38.88 -27.04 -30.14
C TYR A 174 -38.50 -25.55 -30.06
N CYS A 175 -37.45 -25.18 -29.33
CA CYS A 175 -36.98 -23.79 -29.34
C CYS A 175 -36.07 -23.54 -30.55
N GLN A 176 -36.67 -23.35 -31.72
CA GLN A 176 -36.02 -22.72 -32.86
C GLN A 176 -35.82 -21.24 -32.53
N LEU A 177 -34.56 -20.81 -32.38
CA LEU A 177 -34.21 -19.39 -32.41
C LEU A 177 -34.27 -18.94 -33.87
N ASP A 178 -35.38 -18.34 -34.27
CA ASP A 178 -35.50 -17.70 -35.57
C ASP A 178 -34.62 -16.45 -35.60
N SER A 179 -33.83 -16.31 -36.67
CA SER A 179 -32.84 -15.25 -36.87
C SER A 179 -33.45 -13.83 -37.03
N ASN A 180 -34.74 -13.66 -36.78
CA ASN A 180 -35.46 -12.40 -36.94
C ASN A 180 -35.46 -11.54 -35.67
N ASP A 181 -35.04 -12.07 -34.52
CA ASP A 181 -34.97 -11.32 -33.26
C ASP A 181 -33.70 -10.46 -33.13
N ILE A 182 -32.86 -10.41 -34.17
CA ILE A 182 -31.75 -9.45 -34.29
C ILE A 182 -32.14 -8.38 -35.31
N ASN A 183 -33.02 -7.46 -34.93
CA ASN A 183 -33.12 -6.15 -35.59
C ASN A 183 -33.55 -5.10 -34.55
N GLY A 184 -32.98 -3.89 -34.70
CA GLY A 184 -32.99 -2.74 -33.76
C GLY A 184 -34.35 -2.34 -33.18
N ASP A 185 -34.39 -1.63 -32.05
CA ASP A 185 -33.68 -0.38 -31.72
C ASP A 185 -33.22 -0.29 -30.25
#